data_AF-A0A925S994-F1
#
_entry.id   AF-A0A925S994-F1
#
_cell.length_a   1.000
_cell.length_b   1.000
_cell.length_c   1.000
_cell.angle_alpha   90.00
_cell.angle_beta   90.00
_cell.angle_gamma   90.00
#
_symmetry.space_group_name_H-M   'P 1'
#
loop_
_entity.id
_entity.type
_entity.pdbx_description
1 polymer ?
#
loop_
_entity_poly.entity_id
_entity_poly.type
_entity_poly.pdbx_seq_one_letter_code
_entity_poly.pdbx_strand_id
1 'polypeptide(L)' 'MAGLNLQEALKQVLEDDGKISKYEAKVIRELIMADGHVSADEKTFLEAALRDNTFDESAFELLSAVLLRSHLKD' A
#
# COMPACT_ATOMS: atom_id res chain seq x y z
N MET A 1 -12.11 16.47 -7.23
CA MET A 1 -10.85 16.31 -6.50
C MET A 1 -10.30 14.95 -6.90
N ALA A 2 -9.13 14.89 -7.51
CA ALA A 2 -8.56 13.62 -7.97
C ALA A 2 -8.23 12.77 -6.74
N GLY A 3 -8.91 11.64 -6.57
CA GLY A 3 -8.50 10.65 -5.59
C GLY A 3 -7.12 10.16 -5.98
N LEU A 4 -6.14 10.33 -5.10
CA LEU A 4 -4.84 9.69 -5.26
C LEU A 4 -5.09 8.18 -5.24
N ASN A 5 -4.80 7.51 -6.36
CA ASN A 5 -4.80 6.07 -6.44
C ASN A 5 -3.56 5.53 -5.70
N LEU A 6 -3.62 4.26 -5.28
CA LEU A 6 -2.57 3.65 -4.45
C LEU A 6 -1.19 3.74 -5.10
N GLN A 7 -1.13 3.62 -6.41
CA GLN A 7 0.11 3.65 -7.18
C GLN A 7 0.82 5.01 -7.07
N GLU A 8 0.09 6.12 -7.18
CA GLU A 8 0.67 7.47 -7.02
C GLU A 8 1.08 7.74 -5.57
N ALA A 9 0.30 7.25 -4.59
CA ALA A 9 0.63 7.39 -3.17
C ALA A 9 1.92 6.64 -2.82
N LEU A 10 2.05 5.39 -3.27
CA LEU A 10 3.27 4.60 -3.07
C LEU A 10 4.46 5.21 -3.81
N LYS A 11 4.25 5.69 -5.04
CA LYS A 11 5.32 6.30 -5.83
C LYS A 11 5.85 7.58 -5.18
N GLN A 12 4.98 8.46 -4.69
CA GLN A 12 5.41 9.66 -3.96
C GLN A 12 6.23 9.32 -2.72
N VAL A 13 5.85 8.29 -1.98
CA VAL A 13 6.60 7.86 -0.79
C VAL A 13 7.93 7.21 -1.16
N LEU A 14 7.96 6.37 -2.21
CA LEU A 14 9.17 5.74 -2.69
C LEU A 14 10.18 6.75 -3.27
N GLU A 15 9.71 7.83 -3.87
CA GLU A 15 10.58 8.89 -4.43
C GLU A 15 11.27 9.73 -3.34
N ASP A 16 10.74 9.78 -2.10
CA ASP A 16 11.26 10.67 -1.06
C ASP A 16 12.39 10.03 -0.23
N ASP A 17 12.22 8.80 0.27
CA ASP A 17 13.20 8.12 1.15
C ASP A 17 13.58 6.70 0.66
N GLY A 18 12.97 6.22 -0.44
CA GLY A 18 13.16 4.85 -0.94
C GLY A 18 12.67 3.75 0.02
N LYS A 19 12.08 4.13 1.16
CA LYS A 19 11.47 3.26 2.15
C LYS A 19 10.17 3.84 2.67
N ILE A 20 9.18 2.98 2.78
CA ILE A 20 7.86 3.32 3.32
C ILE A 20 7.86 3.05 4.81
N SER A 21 7.68 4.12 5.59
CA SER A 21 7.55 4.07 7.03
C SER A 21 6.15 3.64 7.48
N LYS A 22 6.00 3.33 8.77
CA LYS A 22 4.71 3.01 9.39
C LYS A 22 3.65 4.11 9.20
N TYR A 23 4.06 5.38 9.21
CA TYR A 23 3.15 6.51 9.05
C TYR A 23 2.59 6.58 7.64
N GLU A 24 3.44 6.42 6.64
CA GLU A 24 3.05 6.42 5.23
C GLU A 24 2.20 5.21 4.89
N ALA A 25 2.56 4.02 5.41
CA ALA A 25 1.74 2.83 5.29
C ALA A 25 0.33 3.01 5.89
N LYS A 26 0.21 3.80 6.97
CA LYS A 26 -1.10 4.16 7.53
C LYS A 26 -1.90 5.05 6.57
N VAL A 27 -1.28 6.05 5.98
CA VAL A 27 -1.93 6.94 5.00
C VAL A 27 -2.39 6.12 3.78
N ILE A 28 -1.50 5.27 3.26
CA ILE A 28 -1.80 4.35 2.16
C ILE A 28 -2.97 3.43 2.51
N ARG A 29 -2.95 2.82 3.70
CA ARG A 29 -4.05 1.98 4.17
C ARG A 29 -5.38 2.76 4.23
N GLU A 30 -5.37 3.97 4.77
CA GLU A 30 -6.60 4.78 4.86
C GLU A 30 -7.12 5.15 3.46
N LEU A 31 -6.23 5.43 2.49
CA LEU A 31 -6.60 5.67 1.10
C LEU A 31 -7.23 4.43 0.44
N ILE A 32 -6.61 3.26 0.61
CA ILE A 32 -7.15 1.98 0.13
C ILE A 32 -8.51 1.68 0.76
N MET A 33 -8.61 1.87 2.08
CA MET A 33 -9.83 1.59 2.82
C MET A 33 -10.93 2.63 2.57
N ALA A 34 -10.59 3.82 2.07
CA ALA A 34 -11.55 4.85 1.70
C ALA A 34 -12.39 4.46 0.48
N ASP A 35 -11.78 3.81 -0.51
CA ASP A 35 -12.49 3.25 -1.67
C ASP A 35 -13.01 1.82 -1.39
N GLY A 36 -12.49 1.17 -0.35
CA GLY A 36 -12.93 -0.14 0.11
C GLY A 36 -12.58 -1.29 -0.84
N HIS A 37 -11.83 -1.01 -1.90
CA HIS A 37 -11.40 -1.98 -2.90
C HIS A 37 -9.92 -1.80 -3.21
N VAL A 38 -9.20 -2.92 -3.30
CA VAL A 38 -7.85 -2.97 -3.87
C VAL A 38 -8.00 -3.60 -5.24
N SER A 39 -7.73 -2.84 -6.29
CA SER A 39 -7.76 -3.37 -7.65
C SER A 39 -6.61 -4.38 -7.89
N ALA A 40 -6.73 -5.19 -8.94
CA ALA A 40 -5.72 -6.21 -9.27
C ALA A 40 -4.33 -5.62 -9.56
N ASP A 41 -4.29 -4.45 -10.23
CA ASP A 41 -3.06 -3.73 -10.53
C ASP A 41 -2.40 -3.20 -9.27
N GLU A 42 -3.20 -2.63 -8.35
CA GLU A 42 -2.75 -2.14 -7.05
C GLU A 42 -2.22 -3.28 -6.16
N LYS A 43 -2.87 -4.44 -6.22
CA LYS A 43 -2.41 -5.68 -5.56
C LYS A 43 -1.03 -6.09 -6.06
N THR A 44 -0.89 -6.17 -7.38
CA THR A 44 0.37 -6.54 -8.04
C THR A 44 1.49 -5.57 -7.68
N PHE A 45 1.17 -4.28 -7.63
CA PHE A 45 2.12 -3.24 -7.26
C PHE A 45 2.54 -3.33 -5.80
N LEU A 46 1.60 -3.53 -4.88
CA LEU A 46 1.88 -3.78 -3.46
C LEU A 46 2.74 -5.03 -3.26
N GLU A 47 2.41 -6.13 -3.93
CA GLU A 47 3.19 -7.38 -3.87
C GLU A 47 4.61 -7.19 -4.40
N ALA A 48 4.79 -6.46 -5.50
CA ALA A 48 6.10 -6.12 -6.04
C ALA A 48 6.91 -5.28 -5.05
N ALA A 49 6.32 -4.23 -4.50
CA ALA A 49 6.98 -3.37 -3.52
C ALA A 49 7.32 -4.15 -2.22
N LEU A 50 6.44 -5.04 -1.77
CA LEU A 50 6.68 -5.88 -0.58
C LEU A 50 7.84 -6.86 -0.83
N ARG A 51 7.99 -7.32 -2.08
CA ARG A 51 9.08 -8.20 -2.50
C ARG A 51 10.41 -7.46 -2.66
N ASP A 52 10.39 -6.19 -3.08
CA ASP A 52 11.57 -5.33 -3.18
C ASP A 52 12.07 -4.80 -1.83
N ASN A 53 11.39 -5.15 -0.73
CA ASN A 53 11.78 -4.81 0.64
C ASN A 53 11.91 -3.29 0.87
N THR A 54 11.10 -2.51 0.13
CA THR A 54 11.01 -1.05 0.24
C THR A 54 10.12 -0.61 1.40
N PHE A 55 9.67 -1.53 2.25
CA PHE A 55 8.86 -1.24 3.43
C PHE A 55 9.69 -1.49 4.68
N ASP A 56 9.51 -0.63 5.68
CA ASP A 56 9.92 -0.98 7.03
C ASP A 56 9.08 -2.17 7.55
N GLU A 57 9.60 -2.96 8.48
CA GLU A 57 8.92 -4.14 9.03
C GLU A 57 7.51 -3.80 9.53
N SER A 58 7.38 -2.66 10.21
CA SER A 58 6.08 -2.16 10.68
C SER A 58 5.12 -1.77 9.55
N ALA A 59 5.63 -1.28 8.42
CA ALA A 59 4.83 -0.93 7.25
C ALA A 59 4.40 -2.18 6.47
N PHE A 60 5.32 -3.14 6.35
CA PHE A 60 5.10 -4.44 5.73
C PHE A 60 3.97 -5.21 6.42
N GLU A 61 4.01 -5.36 7.75
CA GLU A 61 2.95 -6.05 8.50
C GLU A 61 1.58 -5.38 8.31
N LEU A 62 1.56 -4.05 8.27
CA LEU A 62 0.32 -3.28 8.22
C LEU A 62 -0.36 -3.41 6.85
N LEU A 63 0.41 -3.32 5.76
CA LEU A 63 -0.11 -3.42 4.39
C LEU A 63 -0.35 -4.87 3.96
N SER A 64 0.50 -5.82 4.39
CA SER A 64 0.25 -7.25 4.16
C SER A 64 -1.04 -7.72 4.83
N ALA A 65 -1.36 -7.24 6.03
CA ALA A 65 -2.63 -7.53 6.69
C ALA A 65 -3.85 -6.99 5.93
N VAL A 66 -3.71 -5.85 5.24
CA VAL A 66 -4.76 -5.27 4.38
C VAL A 66 -4.96 -6.13 3.14
N LEU A 67 -3.87 -6.52 2.47
CA LEU A 67 -3.88 -7.45 1.34
C LEU A 67 -4.54 -8.79 1.67
N LEU A 68 -4.13 -9.40 2.79
CA LEU A 68 -4.70 -10.66 3.28
C LEU A 68 -6.20 -10.54 3.57
N ARG A 69 -6.63 -9.45 4.21
CA ARG A 69 -8.06 -9.20 4.45
C ARG A 69 -8.84 -8.94 3.17
N SER A 70 -8.23 -8.28 2.17
CA SER A 70 -8.85 -8.09 0.87
C SER A 70 -9.01 -9.41 0.11
N HIS A 71 -8.13 -10.40 0.34
CA HIS A 71 -8.23 -11.74 -0.26
C HIS A 71 -9.26 -12.66 0.40
N LEU A 72 -9.72 -12.35 1.62
CA LEU A 72 -10.70 -13.14 2.37
C LEU A 72 -12.16 -12.81 2.03
N LYS A 73 -12.41 -11.81 1.18
CA LYS A 73 -13.76 -11.37 0.80
C LYS A 73 -14.28 -11.99 -0.52
N ASP A 74 -13.61 -13.02 -1.03
CA ASP A 74 -14.13 -13.88 -2.10
C ASP A 74 -15.15 -14.91 -1.55
#